data_AF-A0A8U0Q915-F1
#
_entry.id   AF-A0A8U0Q915-F1
#
_cell.length_a   1.000
_cell.length_b   1.000
_cell.length_c   1.000
_cell.angle_alpha   90.00
_cell.angle_beta   90.00
_cell.angle_gamma   90.00
#
_symmetry.space_group_name_H-M   'P 1'
#
loop_
_entity.id
_entity.type
_entity.pdbx_description
1 polymer ?
#
loop_
_entity_poly.entity_id
_entity_poly.type
_entity_poly.pdbx_seq_one_letter_code
_entity_poly.pdbx_strand_id
1 'polypeptide(L)'
;MAIFTIILLVSTAFALGDATIRPKTPCERARDAALNGPIGAFIPTCDAAGQYTPEQCSGSTGYCWCVNSSGQKIPGTETPPGTPRINCITQNATIRPKTPCERARDAALNGPIGAFIPTCDAAGQYTSVQCSGSTGYCWCVNSSGQKIPGTETPPGTPRINCITQNATIRPKTPCERARDAALNGPIGAFIPTCDAAGQYTPEQCSGSTGYCWCVTRTGQKIPGTETPPGTATNCYHLAICPP
;
A
#
# COMPACT_ATOMS: atom_id res chain seq x y z
N MET A 1 -20.06 61.87 -55.01
CA MET A 1 -20.74 60.98 -54.05
C MET A 1 -20.30 59.51 -54.10
N ALA A 2 -19.56 59.05 -55.12
CA ALA A 2 -19.14 57.64 -55.21
C ALA A 2 -17.86 57.28 -54.41
N ILE A 3 -17.04 58.27 -54.02
CA ILE A 3 -15.78 58.02 -53.29
C ILE A 3 -16.03 57.85 -51.78
N PHE A 4 -17.01 58.56 -51.20
CA PHE A 4 -17.36 58.45 -49.78
C PHE A 4 -18.07 57.12 -49.44
N THR A 5 -18.78 56.51 -50.39
CA THR A 5 -19.41 55.19 -50.21
C THR A 5 -18.41 54.04 -50.24
N ILE A 6 -17.28 54.19 -50.95
CA ILE A 6 -16.21 53.19 -50.97
C ILE A 6 -15.45 53.17 -49.64
N ILE A 7 -15.19 54.33 -49.03
CA ILE A 7 -14.50 54.42 -47.73
C ILE A 7 -15.31 53.73 -46.62
N LEU A 8 -16.63 53.90 -46.61
CA LEU A 8 -17.53 53.22 -45.66
C LEU A 8 -17.56 51.69 -45.83
N LEU A 9 -17.41 51.18 -47.06
CA LEU A 9 -17.34 49.74 -47.32
C LEU A 9 -15.98 49.12 -46.93
N VAL A 10 -14.89 49.88 -47.06
CA VAL A 10 -13.56 49.45 -46.58
C VAL A 10 -13.53 49.45 -45.04
N SER A 11 -14.20 50.39 -44.36
CA SER A 11 -14.32 50.39 -42.90
C SER A 11 -15.13 49.21 -42.34
N THR A 12 -16.12 48.70 -43.08
CA THR A 12 -16.88 47.49 -42.67
C THR A 12 -16.17 46.17 -42.98
N ALA A 13 -15.17 46.17 -43.86
CA ALA A 13 -14.41 44.97 -44.21
C ALA A 13 -13.29 44.62 -43.20
N PHE A 14 -12.87 45.56 -42.36
CA PHE A 14 -11.92 45.32 -41.26
C PHE A 14 -12.57 44.78 -39.97
N ALA A 15 -13.84 44.35 -40.02
CA ALA A 15 -14.56 43.74 -38.90
C ALA A 15 -14.82 42.22 -39.08
N LEU A 16 -14.07 41.54 -39.94
CA LEU A 16 -14.09 40.07 -40.12
C LEU A 16 -12.71 39.44 -39.93
N GLY A 17 -11.94 39.99 -38.98
CA GLY A 17 -10.61 39.50 -38.63
C GLY A 17 -10.49 39.03 -37.18
N ASP A 18 -11.60 38.78 -36.47
CA ASP A 18 -11.53 38.13 -35.16
C ASP A 18 -11.54 36.61 -35.37
N ALA A 19 -10.40 36.10 -35.85
CA ALA A 19 -10.06 34.72 -35.61
C ALA A 19 -10.07 34.54 -34.09
N THR A 20 -11.11 33.92 -33.56
CA THR A 20 -11.30 33.60 -32.15
C THR A 20 -9.96 33.23 -31.51
N ILE A 21 -9.31 34.19 -30.83
CA ILE A 21 -8.03 33.95 -30.16
C ILE A 21 -8.36 33.17 -28.89
N ARG A 22 -8.58 31.88 -29.07
CA ARG A 22 -8.65 30.93 -27.96
C ARG A 22 -7.30 31.03 -27.22
N PRO A 23 -7.30 31.17 -25.89
CA PRO A 23 -6.08 31.10 -25.11
C PRO A 23 -5.34 29.78 -25.39
N LYS A 24 -4.06 29.86 -25.79
CA LYS A 24 -3.23 28.67 -26.03
C LYS A 24 -3.19 27.80 -24.78
N THR A 25 -3.32 26.49 -24.95
CA THR A 25 -3.22 25.51 -23.86
C THR A 25 -1.78 25.41 -23.32
N PRO A 26 -1.56 24.73 -22.18
CA PRO A 26 -0.21 24.43 -21.70
C PRO A 26 0.66 23.72 -22.75
N CYS A 27 0.11 22.73 -23.46
CA CYS A 27 0.86 22.00 -24.49
C CYS A 27 1.24 22.90 -25.67
N GLU A 28 0.30 23.70 -26.17
CA GLU A 28 0.54 24.60 -27.30
C GLU A 28 1.60 25.65 -26.96
N ARG A 29 1.55 26.22 -25.74
CA ARG A 29 2.59 27.15 -25.27
C ARG A 29 3.96 26.49 -25.17
N ALA A 30 4.01 25.26 -24.63
CA ALA A 30 5.26 24.52 -24.52
C ALA A 30 5.84 24.16 -25.89
N ARG A 31 4.98 23.79 -26.85
CA ARG A 31 5.35 23.52 -28.24
C ARG A 31 5.95 24.77 -28.90
N ASP A 32 5.29 25.91 -28.79
CA ASP A 32 5.76 27.15 -29.41
C ASP A 32 7.08 27.64 -28.79
N ALA A 33 7.24 27.48 -27.48
CA ALA A 33 8.50 27.78 -26.81
C ALA A 33 9.64 26.85 -27.29
N ALA A 34 9.36 25.55 -27.44
CA ALA A 34 10.35 24.58 -27.91
C ALA A 34 10.75 24.79 -29.37
N LEU A 35 9.81 25.22 -30.24
CA LEU A 35 10.09 25.55 -31.64
C LEU A 35 11.05 26.73 -31.80
N ASN A 36 11.01 27.67 -30.87
CA ASN A 36 11.94 28.80 -30.82
C ASN A 36 13.15 28.53 -29.90
N GLY A 37 13.31 27.27 -29.45
CA GLY A 37 14.36 26.85 -28.54
C GLY A 37 15.64 26.36 -29.24
N PRO A 38 16.60 25.86 -28.47
CA PRO A 38 17.83 25.27 -29.00
C PRO A 38 17.58 24.09 -29.93
N ILE A 39 18.46 23.88 -30.92
CA ILE A 39 18.42 22.72 -31.80
C ILE A 39 18.49 21.44 -30.97
N GLY A 40 17.55 20.52 -31.22
CA GLY A 40 17.43 19.25 -30.49
C GLY A 40 16.53 19.31 -29.26
N ALA A 41 15.94 20.47 -28.95
CA ALA A 41 14.92 20.59 -27.91
C ALA A 41 13.73 19.66 -28.17
N PHE A 42 13.16 19.12 -27.09
CA PHE A 42 11.95 18.30 -27.16
C PHE A 42 10.73 19.17 -27.47
N ILE A 43 10.06 18.88 -28.58
CA ILE A 43 8.83 19.55 -29.00
C ILE A 43 7.65 18.63 -28.61
N PRO A 44 6.79 19.04 -27.65
CA PRO A 44 5.64 18.23 -27.27
C PRO A 44 4.61 18.15 -28.40
N THR A 45 3.98 16.99 -28.49
CA THR A 45 2.87 16.72 -29.41
C THR A 45 1.55 17.02 -28.72
N CYS A 46 0.71 17.81 -29.38
CA CYS A 46 -0.61 18.20 -28.88
C CYS A 46 -1.70 17.65 -29.81
N ASP A 47 -2.85 17.29 -29.25
CA ASP A 47 -4.02 16.88 -30.01
C ASP A 47 -4.80 18.09 -30.60
N ALA A 48 -5.91 17.82 -31.29
CA ALA A 48 -6.74 18.85 -31.92
C ALA A 48 -7.40 19.82 -30.92
N ALA A 49 -7.57 19.42 -29.65
CA ALA A 49 -8.07 20.27 -28.59
C ALA A 49 -6.95 21.08 -27.90
N GLY A 50 -5.70 20.86 -28.30
CA GLY A 50 -4.50 21.44 -27.72
C GLY A 50 -4.03 20.72 -26.45
N GLN A 51 -4.56 19.55 -26.09
CA GLN A 51 -4.06 18.79 -24.94
C GLN A 51 -2.81 17.98 -25.32
N TYR A 52 -2.00 17.58 -24.33
CA TYR A 52 -0.88 16.68 -24.61
C TYR A 52 -1.41 15.33 -25.11
N THR A 53 -0.84 14.83 -26.20
CA THR A 53 -1.09 13.44 -26.59
C THR A 53 -0.51 12.50 -25.53
N PRO A 54 -1.18 11.38 -25.18
CA PRO A 54 -0.70 10.48 -24.13
C PRO A 54 0.70 9.92 -24.39
N GLU A 55 1.03 9.65 -25.66
CA GLU A 55 2.38 9.30 -26.10
C GLU A 55 3.12 10.57 -26.54
N GLN A 56 4.38 10.68 -26.13
CA GLN A 56 5.32 11.73 -26.52
C GLN A 56 6.61 11.09 -27.02
N CYS A 57 7.18 11.62 -28.11
CA CYS A 57 8.43 11.14 -28.66
C CYS A 57 9.40 12.29 -28.92
N SER A 58 10.64 12.13 -28.48
CA SER A 58 11.73 13.05 -28.79
C SER A 58 12.25 12.81 -30.19
N GLY A 59 12.03 13.76 -31.10
CA GLY A 59 12.56 13.68 -32.47
C GLY A 59 14.08 13.67 -32.54
N SER A 60 14.77 14.28 -31.57
CA SER A 60 16.24 14.37 -31.56
C SER A 60 16.93 13.11 -31.02
N THR A 61 16.31 12.41 -30.08
CA THR A 61 16.89 11.21 -29.46
C THR A 61 16.22 9.91 -29.87
N GLY A 62 15.01 9.98 -30.44
CA GLY A 62 14.18 8.83 -30.82
C GLY A 62 13.51 8.09 -29.66
N TYR A 63 13.66 8.59 -28.42
CA TYR A 63 12.99 8.02 -27.25
C TYR A 63 11.52 8.42 -27.21
N CYS A 64 10.65 7.52 -26.73
CA CYS A 64 9.23 7.80 -26.50
C CYS A 64 8.84 7.48 -25.06
N TRP A 65 7.82 8.15 -24.52
CA TRP A 65 7.29 7.93 -23.17
C TRP A 65 5.82 8.34 -23.08
N CYS A 66 5.13 7.91 -22.02
CA CYS A 66 3.79 8.39 -21.72
C CYS A 66 3.83 9.64 -20.83
N VAL A 67 2.84 10.53 -21.01
CA VAL A 67 2.64 11.72 -20.17
C VAL A 67 1.24 11.77 -19.57
N ASN A 68 1.10 12.49 -18.46
CA ASN A 68 -0.21 12.84 -17.91
C ASN A 68 -0.85 14.04 -18.66
N SER A 69 -2.06 14.45 -18.25
CA SER A 69 -2.77 15.61 -18.85
C SER A 69 -2.03 16.94 -18.73
N SER A 70 -1.10 17.07 -17.77
CA SER A 70 -0.23 18.23 -17.59
C SER A 70 1.06 18.16 -18.41
N GLY A 71 1.29 17.08 -19.17
CA GLY A 71 2.50 16.88 -19.98
C GLY A 71 3.71 16.34 -19.21
N GLN A 72 3.53 15.88 -17.97
CA GLN A 72 4.63 15.33 -17.17
C GLN A 72 4.87 13.86 -17.56
N LYS A 73 6.14 13.52 -17.80
CA LYS A 73 6.59 12.15 -18.09
C LYS A 73 6.25 11.19 -16.95
N ILE A 74 5.65 10.05 -17.29
CA ILE A 74 5.33 8.98 -16.35
C ILE A 74 6.57 8.08 -16.20
N PRO A 75 7.13 7.90 -14.98
CA PRO A 75 8.30 7.06 -14.77
C PRO A 75 8.09 5.61 -15.22
N GLY A 76 9.10 5.01 -15.86
CA GLY A 76 9.06 3.62 -16.33
C GLY A 76 8.30 3.38 -17.64
N THR A 77 7.87 4.44 -18.32
CA THR A 77 7.20 4.35 -19.65
C THR A 77 8.12 4.70 -20.81
N GLU A 78 9.39 5.01 -20.54
CA GLU A 78 10.36 5.40 -21.57
C GLU A 78 10.87 4.19 -22.35
N THR A 79 10.80 4.28 -23.67
CA THR A 79 11.24 3.25 -24.61
C THR A 79 12.34 3.83 -25.52
N PRO A 80 13.48 3.13 -25.69
CA PRO A 80 14.55 3.57 -26.58
C PRO A 80 14.19 3.43 -28.07
N PRO A 81 14.93 4.09 -28.97
CA PRO A 81 14.71 3.98 -30.41
C PRO A 81 14.73 2.53 -30.90
N GLY A 82 13.79 2.17 -31.78
CA GLY A 82 13.71 0.83 -32.37
C GLY A 82 13.06 -0.24 -31.49
N THR A 83 12.58 0.10 -30.28
CA THR A 83 11.81 -0.82 -29.43
C THR A 83 10.30 -0.63 -29.59
N PRO A 84 9.48 -1.66 -29.34
CA PRO A 84 8.03 -1.53 -29.30
C PRO A 84 7.60 -0.46 -28.30
N ARG A 85 6.78 0.49 -28.74
CA ARG A 85 6.27 1.56 -27.89
C ARG A 85 5.22 1.03 -26.91
N ILE A 86 5.17 1.66 -25.75
CA ILE A 86 4.14 1.38 -24.75
C ILE A 86 2.80 2.02 -25.16
N ASN A 87 1.69 1.29 -25.07
CA ASN A 87 0.37 1.83 -25.39
C ASN A 87 -0.14 2.74 -24.26
N CYS A 88 -0.11 4.05 -24.46
CA CYS A 88 -0.52 5.03 -23.46
C CYS A 88 -2.05 5.22 -23.33
N ILE A 89 -2.86 4.71 -24.27
CA ILE A 89 -4.33 4.94 -24.32
C ILE A 89 -5.08 3.89 -23.50
N THR A 90 -4.67 2.62 -23.57
CA THR A 90 -5.22 1.54 -22.73
C THR A 90 -4.89 1.73 -21.24
N GLN A 91 -4.06 2.74 -20.91
CA GLN A 91 -3.70 3.10 -19.55
C GLN A 91 -4.51 4.28 -18.97
N ASN A 92 -5.52 4.82 -19.64
CA ASN A 92 -6.45 5.75 -18.97
C ASN A 92 -7.24 5.09 -17.80
N ALA A 93 -7.12 3.77 -17.59
CA ALA A 93 -7.55 3.06 -16.37
C ALA A 93 -6.41 2.73 -15.38
N THR A 94 -5.14 2.91 -15.75
CA THR A 94 -3.94 2.49 -14.98
C THR A 94 -2.84 3.56 -14.85
N ILE A 95 -3.07 4.82 -15.29
CA ILE A 95 -2.20 5.96 -14.97
C ILE A 95 -2.46 6.42 -13.53
N ARG A 96 -2.19 5.52 -12.58
CA ARG A 96 -1.83 5.89 -11.22
C ARG A 96 -0.36 5.54 -11.05
N PRO A 97 0.42 6.34 -10.31
CA PRO A 97 1.75 5.90 -9.89
C PRO A 97 1.66 4.48 -9.32
N LYS A 98 2.47 3.56 -9.88
CA LYS A 98 2.55 2.19 -9.38
C LYS A 98 2.81 2.22 -7.89
N THR A 99 2.08 1.43 -7.11
CA THR A 99 2.27 1.34 -5.67
C THR A 99 3.62 0.70 -5.34
N PRO A 100 4.08 0.77 -4.07
CA PRO A 100 5.24 0.00 -3.63
C PRO A 100 5.16 -1.49 -3.98
N CYS A 101 3.99 -2.12 -3.82
CA CYS A 101 3.79 -3.55 -4.13
C CYS A 101 3.94 -3.83 -5.63
N GLU A 102 3.28 -3.04 -6.48
CA GLU A 102 3.33 -3.22 -7.93
C GLU A 102 4.75 -3.05 -8.47
N ARG A 103 5.50 -2.05 -7.97
CA ARG A 103 6.92 -1.87 -8.33
C ARG A 103 7.77 -3.04 -7.87
N ALA A 104 7.57 -3.53 -6.65
CA ALA A 104 8.31 -4.68 -6.13
C ALA A 104 8.01 -5.95 -6.94
N ARG A 105 6.75 -6.16 -7.34
CA ARG A 105 6.33 -7.26 -8.21
C ARG A 105 7.04 -7.21 -9.57
N ASP A 106 7.03 -6.07 -10.22
CA ASP A 106 7.65 -5.92 -11.54
C ASP A 106 9.17 -6.08 -11.47
N ALA A 107 9.81 -5.59 -10.41
CA ALA A 107 11.24 -5.81 -10.18
C ALA A 107 11.56 -7.30 -9.95
N ALA A 108 10.73 -8.02 -9.19
CA ALA A 108 10.91 -9.44 -8.92
C ALA A 108 10.68 -10.32 -10.17
N LEU A 109 9.74 -9.94 -11.04
CA LEU A 109 9.48 -10.63 -12.32
C LEU A 109 10.66 -10.55 -13.28
N ASN A 110 11.42 -9.46 -13.23
CA ASN A 110 12.65 -9.27 -14.00
C ASN A 110 13.92 -9.64 -13.20
N GLY A 111 13.74 -10.23 -12.02
CA GLY A 111 14.82 -10.60 -11.10
C GLY A 111 15.37 -12.01 -11.34
N PRO A 112 16.30 -12.47 -10.47
CA PRO A 112 16.82 -13.82 -10.49
C PRO A 112 15.71 -14.88 -10.34
N ILE A 113 15.88 -16.03 -11.00
CA ILE A 113 14.95 -17.16 -10.87
C ILE A 113 14.84 -17.56 -9.40
N GLY A 114 13.59 -17.70 -8.92
CA GLY A 114 13.30 -18.02 -7.52
C GLY A 114 13.13 -16.80 -6.60
N ALA A 115 13.29 -15.57 -7.13
CA ALA A 115 12.96 -14.36 -6.41
C ALA A 115 11.50 -14.36 -5.94
N PHE A 116 11.27 -13.82 -4.74
CA PHE A 116 9.94 -13.69 -4.18
C PHE A 116 9.15 -12.61 -4.93
N ILE A 117 8.02 -13.00 -5.52
CA ILE A 117 7.09 -12.10 -6.22
C ILE A 117 5.94 -11.76 -5.26
N PRO A 118 5.82 -10.50 -4.78
CA PRO A 118 4.74 -10.13 -3.88
C PRO A 118 3.37 -10.14 -4.57
N THR A 119 2.35 -10.49 -3.79
CA THR A 119 0.96 -10.49 -4.21
C THR A 119 0.29 -9.18 -3.81
N CYS A 120 -0.23 -8.45 -4.80
CA CYS A 120 -0.93 -7.19 -4.62
C CYS A 120 -2.44 -7.37 -4.83
N ASP A 121 -3.26 -6.57 -4.16
CA ASP A 121 -4.71 -6.52 -4.35
C ASP A 121 -5.11 -5.68 -5.59
N ALA A 122 -6.42 -5.55 -5.83
CA ALA A 122 -6.95 -4.78 -6.96
C ALA A 122 -6.63 -3.27 -6.88
N ALA A 123 -6.37 -2.76 -5.68
CA ALA A 123 -5.93 -1.38 -5.45
C ALA A 123 -4.39 -1.27 -5.43
N GLY A 124 -3.67 -2.33 -5.81
CA GLY A 124 -2.22 -2.40 -5.82
C GLY A 124 -1.57 -2.43 -4.44
N GLN A 125 -2.29 -2.55 -3.34
CA GLN A 125 -1.68 -2.67 -2.00
C GLN A 125 -1.18 -4.10 -1.77
N TYR A 126 -0.25 -4.27 -0.82
CA TYR A 126 0.14 -5.62 -0.39
C TYR A 126 -1.06 -6.34 0.21
N THR A 127 -1.34 -7.54 -0.27
CA THR A 127 -2.27 -8.44 0.43
C THR A 127 -1.66 -8.81 1.79
N SER A 128 -2.49 -8.95 2.82
CA SER A 128 -2.01 -9.19 4.19
C SER A 128 -1.28 -10.52 4.36
N VAL A 129 -1.56 -11.50 3.49
CA VAL A 129 -0.87 -12.78 3.38
C VAL A 129 0.02 -12.76 2.14
N GLN A 130 1.28 -13.12 2.31
CA GLN A 130 2.23 -13.30 1.22
C GLN A 130 2.71 -14.74 1.20
N CYS A 131 2.85 -15.34 0.01
CA CYS A 131 3.34 -16.70 -0.15
C CYS A 131 4.45 -16.75 -1.19
N SER A 132 5.56 -17.39 -0.84
CA SER A 132 6.67 -17.63 -1.74
C SER A 132 6.36 -18.77 -2.70
N GLY A 133 6.29 -18.47 -4.00
CA GLY A 133 6.09 -19.50 -5.03
C GLY A 133 7.27 -20.47 -5.16
N SER A 134 8.48 -20.06 -4.78
CA SER A 134 9.70 -20.89 -4.89
C SER A 134 9.91 -21.81 -3.69
N THR A 135 9.52 -21.38 -2.49
CA THR A 135 9.74 -22.17 -1.25
C THR A 135 8.44 -22.74 -0.67
N GLY A 136 7.28 -22.23 -1.07
CA GLY A 136 5.97 -22.64 -0.55
C GLY A 136 5.61 -22.09 0.84
N TYR A 137 6.47 -21.27 1.44
CA TYR A 137 6.21 -20.63 2.74
C TYR A 137 5.24 -19.47 2.59
N CYS A 138 4.39 -19.25 3.60
CA CYS A 138 3.50 -18.09 3.68
C CYS A 138 3.72 -17.30 4.97
N TRP A 139 3.50 -15.99 4.96
CA TRP A 139 3.63 -15.11 6.14
C TRP A 139 2.68 -13.91 6.06
N CYS A 140 2.48 -13.23 7.19
CA CYS A 140 1.76 -11.96 7.22
C CYS A 140 2.70 -10.78 6.94
N VAL A 141 2.17 -9.74 6.29
CA VAL A 141 2.87 -8.46 6.08
C VAL A 141 2.06 -7.27 6.57
N ASN A 142 2.75 -6.17 6.89
CA ASN A 142 2.11 -4.88 7.14
C ASN A 142 1.74 -4.16 5.83
N SER A 143 1.14 -2.96 5.93
CA SER A 143 0.74 -2.14 4.76
C SER A 143 1.91 -1.73 3.85
N SER A 144 3.13 -1.70 4.38
CA SER A 144 4.37 -1.44 3.62
C SER A 144 4.98 -2.71 2.99
N GLY A 145 4.38 -3.89 3.20
CA GLY A 145 4.86 -5.16 2.68
C GLY A 145 5.97 -5.82 3.51
N GLN A 146 6.24 -5.33 4.72
CA GLN A 146 7.26 -5.93 5.59
C GLN A 146 6.69 -7.15 6.32
N LYS A 147 7.44 -8.26 6.31
CA LYS A 147 7.10 -9.51 7.02
C LYS A 147 6.97 -9.28 8.52
N ILE A 148 5.87 -9.76 9.09
CA ILE A 148 5.61 -9.75 10.53
C ILE A 148 6.32 -10.97 11.15
N PRO A 149 7.24 -10.78 12.10
CA PRO A 149 7.94 -11.89 12.75
C PRO A 149 6.99 -12.89 13.42
N GLY A 150 7.31 -14.19 13.35
CA GLY A 150 6.51 -15.25 13.97
C GLY A 150 5.22 -15.63 13.23
N THR A 151 4.98 -15.09 12.04
CA THR A 151 3.80 -15.41 11.21
C THR A 151 4.11 -16.34 10.04
N GLU A 152 5.34 -16.82 9.91
CA GLU A 152 5.73 -17.71 8.82
C GLU A 152 5.24 -19.13 9.05
N THR A 153 4.62 -19.71 8.04
CA THR A 153 4.12 -21.08 8.05
C THR A 153 4.76 -21.90 6.93
N PRO A 154 5.13 -23.17 7.21
CA PRO A 154 5.75 -24.05 6.20
C PRO A 154 4.74 -24.49 5.13
N PRO A 155 5.23 -25.02 3.99
CA PRO A 155 4.38 -25.57 2.94
C PRO A 155 3.43 -26.65 3.47
N GLY A 156 2.21 -26.70 2.95
CA GLY A 156 1.19 -27.68 3.36
C GLY A 156 0.43 -27.35 4.63
N THR A 157 0.71 -26.21 5.28
CA THR A 157 -0.10 -25.70 6.39
C THR A 157 -1.37 -25.01 5.90
N PRO A 158 -2.46 -25.01 6.71
CA PRO A 158 -3.64 -24.20 6.42
C PRO A 158 -3.27 -22.72 6.25
N ARG A 159 -4.02 -22.01 5.39
CA ARG A 159 -3.78 -20.58 5.12
C ARG A 159 -3.87 -19.76 6.42
N ILE A 160 -2.79 -19.03 6.72
CA ILE A 160 -2.72 -18.13 7.88
C ILE A 160 -3.75 -17.00 7.79
N ASN A 161 -4.45 -16.71 8.89
CA ASN A 161 -5.40 -15.59 9.00
C ASN A 161 -4.72 -14.35 9.61
N CYS A 162 -4.39 -13.37 8.77
CA CYS A 162 -3.74 -12.14 9.18
C CYS A 162 -4.71 -11.04 9.67
N ILE A 163 -6.04 -11.22 9.55
CA ILE A 163 -7.04 -10.23 10.01
C ILE A 163 -7.21 -10.29 11.53
N THR A 164 -7.28 -11.50 12.08
CA THR A 164 -7.23 -11.74 13.52
C THR A 164 -5.90 -11.31 14.14
N GLN A 165 -4.87 -11.09 13.32
CA GLN A 165 -3.59 -10.58 13.80
C GLN A 165 -3.59 -9.07 14.06
N ASN A 166 -4.54 -8.27 13.54
CA ASN A 166 -4.67 -6.88 13.97
C ASN A 166 -5.02 -6.76 15.48
N ALA A 167 -5.52 -7.83 16.12
CA ALA A 167 -5.67 -7.93 17.58
C ALA A 167 -4.39 -8.41 18.31
N THR A 168 -3.44 -9.02 17.60
CA THR A 168 -2.15 -9.51 18.11
C THR A 168 -0.94 -8.71 17.61
N ILE A 169 -1.16 -7.62 16.87
CA ILE A 169 -0.15 -6.61 16.46
C ILE A 169 0.21 -5.67 17.62
N ARG A 170 -0.38 -5.86 18.82
CA ARG A 170 0.28 -5.40 20.05
C ARG A 170 1.31 -6.44 20.46
N PRO A 171 2.50 -6.05 20.98
CA PRO A 171 3.39 -6.98 21.64
C PRO A 171 2.59 -7.83 22.62
N LYS A 172 2.64 -9.16 22.48
CA LYS A 172 1.94 -10.07 23.40
C LYS A 172 2.32 -9.69 24.82
N THR A 173 1.32 -9.51 25.66
CA THR A 173 1.48 -9.22 27.08
C THR A 173 2.19 -10.37 27.80
N PRO A 174 2.72 -10.16 29.01
CA PRO A 174 3.29 -11.25 29.80
C PRO A 174 2.35 -12.45 29.97
N CYS A 175 1.06 -12.22 30.21
CA CYS A 175 0.06 -13.29 30.36
C CYS A 175 -0.11 -14.10 29.07
N GLU A 176 -0.29 -13.42 27.93
CA GLU A 176 -0.47 -14.10 26.63
C GLU A 176 0.76 -14.93 26.25
N ARG A 177 1.97 -14.41 26.50
CA ARG A 177 3.21 -15.17 26.27
C ARG A 177 3.31 -16.39 27.18
N ALA A 178 2.99 -16.24 28.48
CA ALA A 178 3.01 -17.34 29.43
C ALA A 178 1.98 -18.43 29.05
N ARG A 179 0.80 -18.04 28.58
CA ARG A 179 -0.24 -18.94 28.08
C ARG A 179 0.24 -19.76 26.89
N ASP A 180 0.81 -19.11 25.89
CA ASP A 180 1.29 -19.79 24.69
C ASP A 180 2.47 -20.74 25.00
N ALA A 181 3.35 -20.34 25.91
CA ALA A 181 4.43 -21.20 26.37
C ALA A 181 3.91 -22.44 27.12
N ALA A 182 2.88 -22.28 27.97
CA ALA A 182 2.28 -23.39 28.72
C ALA A 182 1.51 -24.36 27.80
N LEU A 183 0.83 -23.85 26.77
CA LEU A 183 0.14 -24.68 25.77
C LEU A 183 1.08 -25.56 24.96
N ASN A 184 2.32 -25.12 24.75
CA ASN A 184 3.38 -25.89 24.10
C ASN A 184 4.34 -26.57 25.09
N GLY A 185 4.01 -26.53 26.38
CA GLY A 185 4.85 -27.04 27.47
C GLY A 185 4.54 -28.49 27.85
N PRO A 186 5.17 -28.99 28.94
CA PRO A 186 4.88 -30.32 29.48
C PRO A 186 3.41 -30.50 29.83
N ILE A 187 2.89 -31.72 29.65
CA ILE A 187 1.52 -32.08 30.04
C ILE A 187 1.33 -31.81 31.53
N GLY A 188 0.29 -31.06 31.87
CA GLY A 188 -0.01 -30.65 33.25
C GLY A 188 0.55 -29.28 33.64
N ALA A 189 1.24 -28.58 32.74
CA ALA A 189 1.65 -27.19 32.94
C ALA A 189 0.44 -26.27 33.21
N PHE A 190 0.64 -25.30 34.10
CA PHE A 190 -0.37 -24.30 34.41
C PHE A 190 -0.54 -23.32 33.23
N ILE A 191 -1.76 -23.23 32.71
CA ILE A 191 -2.13 -22.31 31.62
C ILE A 191 -2.85 -21.09 32.21
N PRO A 192 -2.24 -19.89 32.21
CA PRO A 192 -2.87 -18.71 32.78
C PRO A 192 -4.05 -18.19 31.96
N THR A 193 -5.01 -17.59 32.66
CA THR A 193 -6.20 -16.94 32.09
C THR A 193 -5.99 -15.43 31.98
N CYS A 194 -6.11 -14.91 30.76
CA CYS A 194 -5.91 -13.50 30.46
C CYS A 194 -7.23 -12.81 30.08
N ASP A 195 -7.37 -11.53 30.43
CA ASP A 195 -8.52 -10.71 30.03
C ASP A 195 -8.40 -10.17 28.60
N ALA A 196 -9.38 -9.37 28.15
CA ALA A 196 -9.39 -8.77 26.82
C ALA A 196 -8.22 -7.80 26.56
N ALA A 197 -7.68 -7.17 27.62
CA ALA A 197 -6.50 -6.31 27.54
C ALA A 197 -5.17 -7.11 27.60
N GLY A 198 -5.25 -8.44 27.82
CA GLY A 198 -4.10 -9.33 27.95
C GLY A 198 -3.47 -9.32 29.35
N GLN A 199 -4.12 -8.71 30.35
CA GLN A 199 -3.66 -8.79 31.74
C GLN A 199 -4.10 -10.12 32.37
N TYR A 200 -3.45 -10.54 33.45
CA TYR A 200 -3.90 -11.71 34.19
C TYR A 200 -5.27 -11.42 34.81
N THR A 201 -6.21 -12.33 34.62
CA THR A 201 -7.49 -12.28 35.36
C THR A 201 -7.22 -12.46 36.85
N PRO A 202 -7.95 -11.77 37.76
CA PRO A 202 -7.66 -11.79 39.19
C PRO A 202 -7.62 -13.18 39.83
N GLU A 203 -8.42 -14.11 39.30
CA GLU A 203 -8.47 -15.50 39.74
C GLU A 203 -7.78 -16.38 38.69
N GLN A 204 -6.87 -17.24 39.16
CA GLN A 204 -6.16 -18.21 38.35
C GLN A 204 -6.40 -19.60 38.91
N CYS A 205 -6.74 -20.55 38.05
CA CYS A 205 -7.01 -21.93 38.44
C CYS A 205 -6.13 -22.90 37.63
N SER A 206 -5.49 -23.83 38.31
CA SER A 206 -4.72 -24.89 37.68
C SER A 206 -5.64 -26.00 37.18
N GLY A 207 -5.70 -26.20 35.87
CA GLY A 207 -6.47 -27.29 35.28
C GLY A 207 -5.94 -28.69 35.64
N SER A 208 -4.67 -28.81 36.05
CA SER A 208 -4.05 -30.10 36.39
C SER A 208 -4.22 -30.49 37.86
N THR A 209 -4.27 -29.51 38.77
CA THR A 209 -4.39 -29.78 40.21
C THR A 209 -5.73 -29.37 40.80
N GLY A 210 -6.49 -28.52 40.10
CA GLY A 210 -7.77 -27.96 40.54
C GLY A 210 -7.66 -26.84 41.59
N TYR A 211 -6.45 -26.46 42.01
CA TYR A 211 -6.24 -25.37 42.96
C TYR A 211 -6.43 -24.01 42.27
N CYS A 212 -7.02 -23.06 42.99
CA CYS A 212 -7.20 -21.69 42.52
C CYS A 212 -6.53 -20.69 43.48
N TRP A 213 -6.04 -19.56 42.97
CA TRP A 213 -5.44 -18.49 43.78
C TRP A 213 -5.66 -17.13 43.14
N CYS A 214 -5.51 -16.07 43.93
CA CYS A 214 -5.58 -14.71 43.42
C CYS A 214 -4.23 -14.20 42.94
N VAL A 215 -4.24 -13.40 41.87
CA VAL A 215 -3.05 -12.75 41.32
C VAL A 215 -3.27 -11.25 41.05
N THR A 216 -2.19 -10.49 40.99
CA THR A 216 -2.20 -9.11 40.48
C THR A 216 -2.38 -9.08 38.95
N ARG A 217 -2.65 -7.90 38.37
CA ARG A 217 -2.74 -7.70 36.90
C ARG A 217 -1.47 -8.11 36.14
N THR A 218 -0.32 -8.18 36.83
CA THR A 218 0.97 -8.63 36.26
C THR A 218 1.25 -10.12 36.50
N GLY A 219 0.38 -10.82 37.22
CA GLY A 219 0.46 -12.27 37.44
C GLY A 219 1.15 -12.70 38.73
N GLN A 220 1.43 -11.79 39.67
CA GLN A 220 2.02 -12.15 40.96
C GLN A 220 0.96 -12.76 41.89
N LYS A 221 1.22 -13.97 42.42
CA LYS A 221 0.34 -14.65 43.38
C LYS A 221 0.26 -13.88 44.70
N ILE A 222 -0.96 -13.63 45.16
CA ILE A 222 -1.23 -13.00 46.47
C ILE A 222 -1.13 -14.10 47.54
N PRO A 223 -0.22 -13.99 48.53
CA PRO A 223 -0.05 -14.99 49.58
C PRO A 223 -1.34 -15.27 50.35
N GLY A 224 -1.58 -16.53 50.72
CA GLY A 224 -2.75 -16.93 51.53
C GLY A 224 -4.08 -17.00 50.79
N THR A 225 -4.10 -16.80 49.46
CA THR A 225 -5.34 -16.84 48.65
C THR A 225 -5.58 -18.17 47.94
N GLU A 226 -4.71 -19.16 48.16
CA GLU A 226 -4.83 -20.46 47.50
C GLU A 226 -5.90 -21.31 48.15
N THR A 227 -6.80 -21.83 47.33
CA THR A 227 -7.91 -22.67 47.74
C THR A 227 -7.83 -24.06 47.09
N PRO A 228 -8.26 -25.11 47.80
CA PRO A 228 -8.31 -26.45 47.25
C PRO A 228 -9.43 -26.59 46.21
N PRO A 229 -9.38 -27.63 45.37
CA PRO A 229 -10.39 -27.88 44.34
C PRO A 229 -11.81 -27.90 44.90
N GLY A 230 -12.73 -27.20 44.23
CA GLY A 230 -14.14 -27.12 44.64
C GLY A 230 -14.46 -26.03 45.68
N THR A 231 -13.47 -25.27 46.14
CA THR A 231 -13.69 -24.10 47.00
C THR A 231 -13.74 -22.82 46.17
N ALA A 232 -14.72 -21.95 46.42
CA ALA A 232 -14.83 -20.67 45.74
C ALA A 232 -13.77 -19.67 46.24
N THR A 233 -13.08 -18.99 45.32
CA THR A 233 -12.11 -17.92 45.63
C THR A 233 -12.69 -16.57 45.21
N ASN A 234 -12.68 -15.56 46.08
CA ASN A 234 -13.12 -14.20 45.73
C ASN A 234 -11.93 -13.25 45.62
N CYS A 235 -11.55 -12.92 44.39
CA CYS A 235 -10.39 -12.07 44.09
C CYS A 235 -10.73 -10.61 43.76
N TYR A 236 -12.01 -10.22 43.76
CA TYR A 236 -12.47 -8.91 43.27
C TYR A 236 -12.00 -7.73 44.14
N HIS A 237 -11.86 -7.93 45.45
CA HIS A 237 -11.42 -6.88 46.38
C HIS A 237 -9.90 -6.79 46.54
N LEU A 238 -9.16 -7.84 46.20
CA LEU A 238 -7.72 -7.95 46.43
C LEU A 238 -6.87 -7.43 45.25
N ALA A 239 -7.45 -7.37 44.05
CA ALA A 239 -6.75 -6.95 42.84
C ALA A 239 -6.73 -5.42 42.61
N ILE A 240 -7.45 -4.65 43.42
CA ILE A 240 -7.61 -3.17 43.26
C ILE A 240 -6.63 -2.39 44.14
N CYS A 241 -6.26 -2.93 45.31
CA CYS A 241 -5.29 -2.33 46.22
C CYS A 241 -4.36 -3.42 46.77
N PRO A 242 -3.15 -3.62 46.22
CA PRO A 242 -2.15 -4.42 46.91
C PRO A 242 -1.77 -3.73 48.25
N PRO A 243 -1.54 -4.49 49.33
CA PRO A 243 -1.06 -3.96 50.61
C PRO A 243 0.36 -3.39 50.53
#